data_AF-A0A514LNL1-F1
#
_entry.id   AF-A0A514LNL1-F1
#
_cell.length_a   1.000
_cell.length_b   1.000
_cell.length_c   1.000
_cell.angle_alpha   90.00
_cell.angle_beta   90.00
_cell.angle_gamma   90.00
#
_symmetry.space_group_name_H-M   'P 1'
#
loop_
_entity.id
_entity.type
_entity.pdbx_description
1 polymer ?
#
loop_
_entity_poly.entity_id
_entity_poly.type
_entity_poly.pdbx_seq_one_letter_code
_entity_poly.pdbx_strand_id
1 'polypeptide(L)'
;MKTSSKTLFFCMMIMSTLMVMNSSSWISMWAGLEINLMSFVPLISTTKNTFNSQSVMMYFLIQSMASMMFIMFILTNKYMFIYLNNDLIKTLILISMMIKMGMPPFHFWFPEMMNKMKWTMCMLLMTWQKIAPMYIMSMVISLNKVSILVICVSAITGAMGGINHTSTRKMLAYSSINHMSWMISCTAMFKKSWIIYMVIYSLMMFLTSMMMYEYNIMFINQMNFFLKNKMDKMIIIFLMMSIGGLPPFLGFIPKWIAIQYMISTNEFIMLTIMSISSLITLSYYLRLSSTMNMSMSHSQKWMYMFKTDKKTSTYIFSMNMMLPMSILLMNFY
;
A
#
# COMPACT_ATOMS: atom_id res chain seq x y z
N MET A 1 -13.27 -13.06 -19.36
CA MET A 1 -14.35 -12.10 -19.06
C MET A 1 -14.49 -11.12 -20.22
N LYS A 2 -15.71 -10.92 -20.71
CA LYS A 2 -16.02 -9.90 -21.72
C LYS A 2 -15.63 -8.52 -21.17
N THR A 3 -15.19 -7.59 -22.00
CA THR A 3 -14.80 -6.24 -21.59
C THR A 3 -15.90 -5.54 -20.79
N SER A 4 -17.15 -5.68 -21.22
CA SER A 4 -18.34 -5.16 -20.52
C SER A 4 -18.51 -5.67 -19.09
N SER A 5 -18.21 -6.94 -18.84
CA SER A 5 -18.26 -7.50 -17.48
C SER A 5 -17.15 -6.94 -16.59
N LYS A 6 -15.95 -6.69 -17.14
CA LYS A 6 -14.85 -6.10 -16.38
C LYS A 6 -15.16 -4.65 -15.97
N THR A 7 -15.68 -3.85 -16.90
CA THR A 7 -16.06 -2.46 -16.62
C THR A 7 -17.15 -2.39 -15.56
N LEU A 8 -18.14 -3.29 -15.61
CA LEU A 8 -19.18 -3.37 -14.59
C LEU A 8 -18.60 -3.65 -13.20
N PHE A 9 -17.71 -4.64 -13.05
CA PHE A 9 -17.08 -4.93 -11.76
C PHE A 9 -16.19 -3.78 -11.26
N PHE A 10 -15.49 -3.08 -12.16
CA PHE A 10 -14.74 -1.87 -11.79
C PHE A 10 -15.65 -0.75 -11.28
N CYS A 11 -16.78 -0.48 -11.95
CA CYS A 11 -17.74 0.51 -11.49
C CYS A 11 -18.35 0.13 -10.14
N MET A 12 -18.71 -1.14 -9.94
CA MET A 12 -19.22 -1.63 -8.66
C MET A 12 -18.20 -1.46 -7.53
N MET A 13 -16.92 -1.73 -7.79
CA MET A 13 -15.84 -1.51 -6.84
C MET A 13 -15.72 -0.02 -6.44
N ILE A 14 -15.76 0.90 -7.41
CA ILE A 14 -15.71 2.35 -7.13
C ILE A 14 -16.94 2.79 -6.32
N MET A 15 -18.14 2.40 -6.74
CA MET A 15 -19.37 2.75 -6.04
C MET A 15 -19.39 2.21 -4.60
N SER A 16 -18.87 1.01 -4.39
CA SER A 16 -18.78 0.41 -3.06
C SER A 16 -17.90 1.24 -2.11
N THR A 17 -16.75 1.74 -2.59
CA THR A 17 -15.88 2.59 -1.78
C THR A 17 -16.53 3.94 -1.48
N LEU A 18 -17.22 4.55 -2.45
CA LEU A 18 -17.96 5.79 -2.24
C LEU A 18 -19.11 5.62 -1.24
N MET A 19 -19.79 4.48 -1.28
CA MET A 19 -20.84 4.14 -0.31
C MET A 19 -20.29 4.10 1.11
N VAL A 20 -19.12 3.47 1.33
CA VAL A 20 -18.48 3.44 2.66
C VAL A 20 -18.12 4.85 3.13
N MET A 21 -17.50 5.67 2.27
CA MET A 21 -17.10 7.04 2.64
C MET A 21 -18.28 7.93 3.02
N ASN A 22 -19.40 7.83 2.30
CA ASN A 22 -20.56 8.70 2.52
C ASN A 22 -21.56 8.15 3.54
N SER A 23 -21.40 6.90 3.98
CA SER A 23 -22.34 6.28 4.90
C SER A 23 -22.21 6.79 6.34
N SER A 24 -23.36 7.01 6.99
CA SER A 24 -23.44 7.38 8.40
C SER A 24 -23.63 6.17 9.33
N SER A 25 -24.16 5.05 8.81
CA SER A 25 -24.47 3.86 9.60
C SER A 25 -23.44 2.75 9.40
N TRP A 26 -23.08 2.09 10.50
CA TRP A 26 -22.14 0.96 10.51
C TRP A 26 -22.55 -0.20 9.57
N ILE A 27 -23.86 -0.46 9.46
CA ILE A 27 -24.37 -1.52 8.57
C ILE A 27 -24.19 -1.17 7.09
N SER A 28 -24.32 0.11 6.73
CA SER A 28 -24.09 0.60 5.36
C SER A 28 -22.60 0.53 5.01
N MET A 29 -21.71 0.87 5.96
CA MET A 29 -20.27 0.65 5.81
C MET A 29 -19.95 -0.83 5.57
N TRP A 30 -20.57 -1.76 6.33
CA TRP A 30 -20.38 -3.19 6.12
C TRP A 30 -20.87 -3.64 4.74
N ALA A 31 -22.05 -3.20 4.31
CA ALA A 31 -22.59 -3.53 2.99
C ALA A 31 -21.66 -3.04 1.87
N GLY A 32 -21.13 -1.81 1.97
CA GLY A 32 -20.14 -1.30 1.03
C GLY A 32 -18.85 -2.12 0.99
N LEU A 33 -18.36 -2.60 2.14
CA LEU A 33 -17.22 -3.50 2.18
C LEU A 33 -17.47 -4.87 1.52
N GLU A 34 -18.69 -5.42 1.63
CA GLU A 34 -19.07 -6.68 0.98
C GLU A 34 -19.20 -6.53 -0.54
N ILE A 35 -19.79 -5.42 -1.01
CA ILE A 35 -19.86 -5.14 -2.44
C ILE A 35 -18.44 -4.98 -3.02
N ASN A 36 -17.51 -4.38 -2.26
CA ASN A 36 -16.11 -4.29 -2.66
C ASN A 36 -15.45 -5.68 -2.79
N LEU A 37 -15.68 -6.58 -1.83
CA LEU A 37 -15.21 -7.97 -1.89
C LEU A 37 -15.75 -8.69 -3.11
N MET A 38 -17.08 -8.64 -3.32
CA MET A 38 -17.75 -9.36 -4.41
C MET A 38 -17.40 -8.80 -5.80
N SER A 39 -17.06 -7.51 -5.91
CA SER A 39 -16.61 -6.90 -7.17
C SER A 39 -15.13 -7.17 -7.47
N PHE A 40 -14.27 -7.26 -6.44
CA PHE A 40 -12.84 -7.51 -6.64
C PHE A 40 -12.50 -8.97 -6.98
N VAL A 41 -13.23 -9.94 -6.42
CA VAL A 41 -13.00 -11.38 -6.70
C VAL A 41 -13.07 -11.73 -8.21
N PRO A 42 -14.08 -11.28 -8.97
CA PRO A 42 -14.14 -11.44 -10.42
C PRO A 42 -12.96 -10.78 -11.16
N LEU A 43 -12.49 -9.62 -10.71
CA LEU A 43 -11.36 -8.92 -11.35
C LEU A 43 -10.06 -9.73 -11.25
N ILE A 44 -9.84 -10.41 -10.13
CA ILE A 44 -8.69 -11.31 -9.95
C ILE A 44 -8.78 -12.53 -10.89
N SER A 45 -9.98 -13.14 -11.01
CA SER A 45 -10.19 -14.39 -11.74
C SER A 45 -10.18 -14.27 -13.28
N THR A 46 -9.77 -13.12 -13.81
CA THR A 46 -9.82 -12.83 -15.26
C THR A 46 -9.00 -13.78 -16.13
N THR A 47 -7.93 -14.38 -15.58
CA THR A 47 -7.15 -15.43 -16.25
C THR A 47 -7.32 -16.77 -15.55
N LYS A 48 -7.68 -17.82 -16.32
CA LYS A 48 -7.85 -19.19 -15.85
C LYS A 48 -6.49 -19.85 -15.58
N ASN A 49 -5.85 -19.47 -14.47
CA ASN A 49 -4.61 -20.09 -13.99
C ASN A 49 -4.83 -20.57 -12.55
N THR A 50 -4.18 -21.68 -12.19
CA THR A 50 -4.22 -22.25 -10.82
C THR A 50 -3.72 -21.27 -9.76
N PHE A 51 -2.71 -20.46 -10.07
CA PHE A 51 -2.23 -19.40 -9.18
C PHE A 51 -3.29 -18.31 -8.94
N ASN A 52 -4.11 -18.00 -9.94
CA ASN A 52 -5.19 -17.01 -9.78
C ASN A 52 -6.35 -17.60 -8.98
N SER A 53 -6.70 -18.88 -9.16
CA SER A 53 -7.75 -19.50 -8.35
C SER A 53 -7.35 -19.60 -6.87
N GLN A 54 -6.09 -19.93 -6.58
CA GLN A 54 -5.56 -19.90 -5.21
C GLN A 54 -5.62 -18.49 -4.60
N SER A 55 -5.24 -17.45 -5.35
CA SER A 55 -5.26 -16.08 -4.83
C SER A 55 -6.68 -15.53 -4.62
N VAL A 56 -7.63 -15.91 -5.49
CA VAL A 56 -9.06 -15.65 -5.29
C VAL A 56 -9.55 -16.30 -3.99
N MET A 57 -9.26 -17.59 -3.78
CA MET A 57 -9.72 -18.32 -2.60
C MET A 57 -9.17 -17.72 -1.30
N MET A 58 -7.86 -17.41 -1.28
CA MET A 58 -7.23 -16.77 -0.12
C MET A 58 -7.86 -15.40 0.19
N TYR A 59 -8.07 -14.56 -0.82
CA TYR A 59 -8.69 -13.25 -0.64
C TYR A 59 -10.14 -13.37 -0.14
N PHE A 60 -10.94 -14.22 -0.78
CA PHE A 60 -12.34 -14.39 -0.43
C PHE A 60 -12.51 -14.86 1.02
N LEU A 61 -11.81 -15.93 1.43
CA LEU A 61 -11.92 -16.48 2.80
C LEU A 61 -11.51 -15.48 3.88
N ILE A 62 -10.39 -14.77 3.67
CA ILE A 62 -9.85 -13.87 4.70
C ILE A 62 -10.70 -12.61 4.81
N GLN A 63 -11.13 -12.04 3.69
CA GLN A 63 -11.93 -10.82 3.68
C GLN A 63 -13.36 -11.05 4.15
N SER A 64 -13.95 -12.22 3.86
CA SER A 64 -15.25 -12.62 4.39
C SER A 64 -15.19 -12.90 5.89
N MET A 65 -14.12 -13.53 6.39
CA MET A 65 -13.95 -13.68 7.84
C MET A 65 -13.85 -12.32 8.54
N ALA A 66 -13.11 -11.38 7.94
CA ALA A 66 -12.98 -10.04 8.48
C ALA A 66 -14.30 -9.24 8.47
N SER A 67 -15.12 -9.38 7.42
CA SER A 67 -16.43 -8.71 7.37
C SER A 67 -17.44 -9.32 8.34
N MET A 68 -17.42 -10.64 8.54
CA MET A 68 -18.22 -11.32 9.56
C MET A 68 -17.81 -10.87 10.96
N MET A 69 -16.51 -10.78 11.26
CA MET A 69 -16.06 -10.21 12.54
C MET A 69 -16.55 -8.76 12.72
N PHE A 70 -16.44 -7.93 11.69
CA PHE A 70 -16.89 -6.53 11.75
C PHE A 70 -18.37 -6.39 12.09
N ILE A 71 -19.26 -7.10 11.38
CA ILE A 71 -20.71 -7.02 11.65
C ILE A 71 -21.06 -7.58 13.02
N MET A 72 -20.41 -8.67 13.45
CA MET A 72 -20.62 -9.23 14.79
C MET A 72 -20.26 -8.22 15.87
N PHE A 73 -19.12 -7.54 15.76
CA PHE A 73 -18.72 -6.51 16.75
C PHE A 73 -19.68 -5.33 16.77
N ILE A 74 -20.20 -4.89 15.62
CA ILE A 74 -21.22 -3.83 15.56
C ILE A 74 -22.53 -4.26 16.22
N LEU A 75 -23.00 -5.48 15.94
CA LEU A 75 -24.26 -5.99 16.49
C LEU A 75 -24.17 -6.19 18.00
N THR A 76 -23.02 -6.67 18.51
CA THR A 76 -22.79 -6.79 19.97
C THR A 76 -22.86 -5.43 20.67
N ASN A 77 -22.32 -4.37 20.04
CA ASN A 77 -22.42 -3.01 20.58
C ASN A 77 -23.87 -2.52 20.67
N LYS A 78 -24.66 -2.75 19.60
CA LYS A 78 -25.98 -2.13 19.47
C LYS A 78 -27.10 -2.89 20.18
N TYR A 79 -27.06 -4.22 20.17
CA TYR A 79 -28.21 -5.05 20.58
C TYR A 79 -27.99 -5.82 21.87
N MET A 80 -26.75 -6.16 22.24
CA MET A 80 -26.55 -7.07 23.37
C MET A 80 -26.62 -6.39 24.75
N PHE A 81 -26.74 -5.06 24.85
CA PHE A 81 -26.80 -4.34 26.14
C PHE A 81 -25.71 -4.75 27.15
N ILE A 82 -24.66 -5.43 26.72
CA ILE A 82 -23.49 -5.66 27.54
C ILE A 82 -22.83 -4.29 27.54
N TYR A 83 -22.65 -3.71 28.72
CA TYR A 83 -21.77 -2.56 28.97
C TYR A 83 -20.31 -2.91 28.64
N LEU A 84 -20.05 -3.43 27.43
CA LEU A 84 -18.72 -3.58 26.90
C LEU A 84 -18.16 -2.18 26.80
N ASN A 85 -17.00 -2.01 27.42
CA ASN A 85 -16.28 -0.75 27.39
C ASN A 85 -16.16 -0.30 25.93
N ASN A 86 -16.56 0.93 25.62
CA ASN A 86 -16.62 1.45 24.24
C ASN A 86 -15.26 1.27 23.53
N ASP A 87 -14.17 1.34 24.29
CA ASP A 87 -12.82 1.12 23.79
C ASP A 87 -12.52 -0.33 23.40
N LEU A 88 -13.10 -1.33 24.08
CA LEU A 88 -12.98 -2.73 23.66
C LEU A 88 -13.62 -2.93 22.29
N ILE A 89 -14.81 -2.37 22.07
CA ILE A 89 -15.52 -2.48 20.79
C ILE A 89 -14.72 -1.79 19.67
N LYS A 90 -14.16 -0.61 19.93
CA LYS A 90 -13.25 0.07 19.00
C LYS A 90 -12.03 -0.79 18.67
N THR A 91 -11.42 -1.45 19.66
CA THR A 91 -10.28 -2.36 19.41
C THR A 91 -10.67 -3.58 18.57
N LEU A 92 -11.86 -4.15 18.79
CA LEU A 92 -12.38 -5.27 18.00
C LEU A 92 -12.65 -4.87 16.55
N ILE A 93 -13.26 -3.70 16.33
CA ILE A 93 -13.44 -3.13 14.99
C ILE A 93 -12.07 -2.92 14.32
N LEU A 94 -11.10 -2.37 15.05
CA LEU A 94 -9.75 -2.15 14.57
C LEU A 94 -9.06 -3.46 14.15
N ILE A 95 -9.21 -4.54 14.92
CA ILE A 95 -8.73 -5.89 14.55
C ILE A 95 -9.36 -6.36 13.23
N SER A 96 -10.67 -6.19 13.06
CA SER A 96 -11.35 -6.59 11.81
C SER A 96 -10.79 -5.84 10.59
N MET A 97 -10.52 -4.54 10.74
CA MET A 97 -9.92 -3.73 9.67
C MET A 97 -8.45 -4.09 9.41
N MET A 98 -7.70 -4.49 10.43
CA MET A 98 -6.32 -4.97 10.28
C MET A 98 -6.24 -6.23 9.41
N ILE A 99 -7.17 -7.16 9.60
CA ILE A 99 -7.28 -8.35 8.76
C ILE A 99 -7.52 -7.92 7.31
N LYS A 100 -8.45 -6.98 7.07
CA LYS A 100 -8.76 -6.48 5.71
C LYS A 100 -7.57 -5.81 5.03
N MET A 101 -6.77 -5.04 5.78
CA MET A 101 -5.61 -4.32 5.27
C MET A 101 -4.35 -5.17 5.12
N GLY A 102 -4.32 -6.40 5.68
CA GLY A 102 -3.13 -7.25 5.68
C GLY A 102 -2.06 -6.77 6.66
N MET A 103 -2.46 -6.18 7.78
CA MET A 103 -1.55 -5.73 8.83
C MET A 103 -1.25 -6.86 9.81
N PRO A 104 -0.07 -6.85 10.47
CA PRO A 104 0.25 -7.88 11.45
C PRO A 104 -0.71 -7.85 12.65
N PRO A 105 -0.95 -9.01 13.29
CA PRO A 105 -0.34 -10.31 13.00
C PRO A 105 -0.87 -10.99 11.73
N PHE A 106 -1.99 -10.54 11.16
CA PHE A 106 -2.69 -11.15 10.01
C PHE A 106 -2.11 -10.80 8.64
N HIS A 107 -0.81 -10.53 8.55
CA HIS A 107 -0.18 -10.02 7.34
C HIS A 107 0.20 -11.07 6.29
N PHE A 108 0.32 -12.35 6.68
CA PHE A 108 0.91 -13.39 5.83
C PHE A 108 0.21 -13.60 4.47
N TRP A 109 -1.11 -13.39 4.42
CA TRP A 109 -1.86 -13.56 3.17
C TRP A 109 -1.50 -12.52 2.11
N PHE A 110 -1.11 -11.32 2.55
CA PHE A 110 -0.95 -10.19 1.66
C PHE A 110 0.27 -10.35 0.72
N PRO A 111 1.51 -10.63 1.20
CA PRO A 111 2.64 -10.91 0.31
C PRO A 111 2.44 -12.15 -0.57
N GLU A 112 1.79 -13.20 -0.05
CA GLU A 112 1.62 -14.45 -0.79
C GLU A 112 0.60 -14.32 -1.92
N MET A 113 -0.49 -13.57 -1.69
CA MET A 113 -1.46 -13.20 -2.71
C MET A 113 -0.80 -12.36 -3.81
N MET A 114 0.00 -11.36 -3.43
CA MET A 114 0.67 -10.45 -4.37
C MET A 114 1.59 -11.20 -5.34
N ASN A 115 2.27 -12.24 -4.88
CA ASN A 115 3.14 -13.06 -5.74
C ASN A 115 2.38 -13.90 -6.78
N LYS A 116 1.07 -14.06 -6.64
CA LYS A 116 0.25 -14.85 -7.55
C LYS A 116 -0.55 -14.00 -8.54
N MET A 117 -0.61 -12.68 -8.33
CA MET A 117 -1.44 -11.75 -9.12
C MET A 117 -0.69 -10.97 -10.20
N LYS A 118 -1.41 -10.54 -11.23
CA LYS A 118 -0.88 -9.59 -12.23
C LYS A 118 -0.63 -8.22 -11.61
N TRP A 119 0.27 -7.44 -12.21
CA TRP A 119 0.62 -6.09 -11.74
C TRP A 119 -0.58 -5.14 -11.59
N THR A 120 -1.53 -5.17 -12.53
CA THR A 120 -2.75 -4.35 -12.45
C THR A 120 -3.58 -4.66 -11.21
N MET A 121 -3.74 -5.94 -10.86
CA MET A 121 -4.46 -6.36 -9.65
C MET A 121 -3.64 -6.11 -8.39
N CYS A 122 -2.31 -6.28 -8.46
CA CYS A 122 -1.40 -5.91 -7.35
C CYS A 122 -1.50 -4.43 -7.00
N MET A 123 -1.57 -3.56 -8.01
CA MET A 123 -1.74 -2.12 -7.83
C MET A 123 -3.06 -1.82 -7.12
N LEU A 124 -4.17 -2.35 -7.62
CA LEU A 124 -5.51 -2.16 -7.03
C LEU A 124 -5.57 -2.65 -5.58
N LEU A 125 -4.92 -3.78 -5.28
CA LEU A 125 -4.84 -4.32 -3.92
C LEU A 125 -4.02 -3.41 -2.99
N MET A 126 -2.88 -2.89 -3.48
CA MET A 126 -2.02 -2.02 -2.68
C MET A 126 -2.62 -0.64 -2.41
N THR A 127 -3.47 -0.12 -3.30
CA THR A 127 -4.00 1.25 -3.23
C THR A 127 -5.50 1.27 -2.95
N TRP A 128 -6.33 0.90 -3.94
CA TRP A 128 -7.77 1.08 -3.91
C TRP A 128 -8.45 0.29 -2.79
N GLN A 129 -8.06 -0.97 -2.62
CA GLN A 129 -8.63 -1.84 -1.59
C GLN A 129 -8.34 -1.38 -0.16
N LYS A 130 -7.35 -0.50 0.05
CA LYS A 130 -7.01 0.05 1.37
C LYS A 130 -7.85 1.26 1.76
N ILE A 131 -8.51 1.95 0.82
CA ILE A 131 -9.23 3.21 1.07
C ILE A 131 -10.40 3.01 2.03
N ALA A 132 -11.31 2.08 1.73
CA ALA A 132 -12.50 1.87 2.55
C ALA A 132 -12.17 1.38 3.98
N PRO A 133 -11.29 0.38 4.18
CA PRO A 133 -10.84 0.02 5.52
C PRO A 133 -10.16 1.18 6.26
N MET A 134 -9.37 2.03 5.57
CA MET A 134 -8.67 3.16 6.21
C MET A 134 -9.62 4.23 6.69
N TYR A 135 -10.68 4.50 5.92
CA TYR A 135 -11.72 5.39 6.36
C TYR A 135 -12.40 4.91 7.64
N ILE A 136 -12.78 3.64 7.71
CA ILE A 136 -13.42 3.08 8.91
C ILE A 136 -12.44 3.12 10.10
N MET A 137 -11.16 2.79 9.88
CA MET A 137 -10.14 2.96 10.92
C MET A 137 -10.04 4.40 11.40
N SER A 138 -10.08 5.40 10.52
CA SER A 138 -9.97 6.82 10.90
C SER A 138 -11.10 7.30 11.82
N MET A 139 -12.27 6.65 11.77
CA MET A 139 -13.40 6.93 12.64
C MET A 139 -13.21 6.37 14.06
N VAL A 140 -12.54 5.22 14.15
CA VAL A 140 -12.45 4.41 15.37
C VAL A 140 -11.15 4.64 16.14
N ILE A 141 -10.06 4.90 15.41
CA ILE A 141 -8.73 4.93 15.99
C ILE A 141 -8.54 6.17 16.87
N SER A 142 -7.86 5.93 17.99
CA SER A 142 -7.42 6.93 18.95
C SER A 142 -5.98 6.62 19.35
N LEU A 143 -5.27 7.64 19.84
CA LEU A 143 -3.90 7.50 20.33
C LEU A 143 -3.90 6.81 21.70
N ASN A 144 -3.82 5.48 21.69
CA ASN A 144 -3.84 4.62 22.88
C ASN A 144 -2.69 3.61 22.80
N LYS A 145 -2.35 2.96 23.92
CA LYS A 145 -1.28 1.93 23.96
C LYS A 145 -1.45 0.83 22.91
N VAL A 146 -2.69 0.42 22.63
CA VAL A 146 -3.00 -0.61 21.62
C VAL A 146 -2.64 -0.13 20.21
N SER A 147 -3.01 1.11 19.84
CA SER A 147 -2.70 1.62 18.50
C SER A 147 -1.19 1.83 18.31
N ILE A 148 -0.49 2.33 19.34
CA ILE A 148 0.97 2.47 19.32
C ILE A 148 1.65 1.11 19.11
N LEU A 149 1.20 0.07 19.83
CA LEU A 149 1.75 -1.28 19.70
C LEU A 149 1.56 -1.81 18.28
N VAL A 150 0.37 -1.65 17.69
CA VAL A 150 0.14 -2.13 16.32
C VAL A 150 0.93 -1.33 15.29
N ILE A 151 1.07 -0.02 15.46
CA ILE A 151 1.93 0.81 14.59
C ILE A 151 3.37 0.31 14.63
N CYS A 152 3.92 0.06 15.83
CA CYS A 152 5.30 -0.42 15.97
C CYS A 152 5.49 -1.81 15.37
N VAL A 153 4.58 -2.75 15.63
CA VAL A 153 4.67 -4.12 15.10
C VAL A 153 4.51 -4.13 13.57
N SER A 154 3.61 -3.32 13.01
CA SER A 154 3.46 -3.16 11.55
C SER A 154 4.68 -2.53 10.89
N ALA A 155 5.31 -1.55 11.54
CA ALA A 155 6.56 -0.97 11.07
C ALA A 155 7.70 -2.02 11.02
N ILE A 156 7.89 -2.78 12.12
CA ILE A 156 8.96 -3.77 12.23
C ILE A 156 8.75 -4.95 11.27
N THR A 157 7.54 -5.50 11.20
CA THR A 157 7.24 -6.64 10.32
C THR A 157 7.35 -6.26 8.84
N GLY A 158 6.89 -5.07 8.45
CA GLY A 158 7.07 -4.55 7.10
C GLY A 158 8.54 -4.38 6.73
N ALA A 159 9.36 -3.88 7.68
CA ALA A 159 10.79 -3.71 7.50
C ALA A 159 11.55 -5.04 7.38
N MET A 160 11.42 -5.92 8.39
CA MET A 160 12.17 -7.18 8.45
C MET A 160 11.71 -8.18 7.38
N GLY A 161 10.41 -8.24 7.10
CA GLY A 161 9.86 -9.19 6.11
C GLY A 161 10.37 -8.92 4.68
N GLY A 162 10.69 -7.68 4.33
CA GLY A 162 11.13 -7.32 2.98
C GLY A 162 12.57 -7.73 2.64
N ILE A 163 13.45 -7.92 3.63
CA ILE A 163 14.90 -8.03 3.43
C ILE A 163 15.26 -9.26 2.59
N ASN A 164 14.62 -10.42 2.82
CA ASN A 164 15.06 -11.68 2.23
C ASN A 164 14.30 -12.10 0.97
N HIS A 165 13.42 -11.26 0.44
CA HIS A 165 12.66 -11.60 -0.77
C HIS A 165 13.33 -11.13 -2.06
N THR A 166 13.28 -11.97 -3.08
CA THR A 166 13.76 -11.70 -4.46
C THR A 166 12.62 -11.37 -5.43
N SER A 167 11.36 -11.59 -5.06
CA SER A 167 10.24 -11.16 -5.90
C SER A 167 9.89 -9.70 -5.61
N THR A 168 9.85 -8.88 -6.66
CA THR A 168 9.58 -7.44 -6.55
C THR A 168 8.18 -7.19 -5.98
N ARG A 169 7.21 -8.05 -6.30
CA ARG A 169 5.85 -8.00 -5.75
C ARG A 169 5.79 -8.27 -4.24
N LYS A 170 6.58 -9.22 -3.69
CA LYS A 170 6.63 -9.44 -2.24
C LYS A 170 7.33 -8.28 -1.53
N MET A 171 8.41 -7.75 -2.11
CA MET A 171 9.09 -6.58 -1.56
C MET A 171 8.16 -5.36 -1.47
N LEU A 172 7.40 -5.07 -2.54
CA LEU A 172 6.37 -4.02 -2.52
C LEU A 172 5.23 -4.33 -1.56
N ALA A 173 4.88 -5.61 -1.37
CA ALA A 173 3.86 -5.97 -0.40
C ALA A 173 4.28 -5.63 1.04
N TYR A 174 5.51 -5.99 1.43
CA TYR A 174 6.06 -5.66 2.75
C TYR A 174 6.30 -4.15 2.94
N SER A 175 6.73 -3.44 1.90
CA SER A 175 6.80 -1.97 1.97
C SER A 175 5.44 -1.34 2.17
N SER A 176 4.39 -1.89 1.53
CA SER A 176 3.03 -1.41 1.75
C SER A 176 2.58 -1.59 3.19
N ILE A 177 3.00 -2.66 3.87
CA ILE A 177 2.71 -2.88 5.30
C ILE A 177 3.42 -1.80 6.14
N ASN A 178 4.68 -1.46 5.79
CA ASN A 178 5.36 -0.35 6.44
C ASN A 178 4.67 1.00 6.17
N HIS A 179 4.25 1.31 4.94
CA HIS A 179 3.50 2.54 4.69
C HIS A 179 2.17 2.58 5.45
N MET A 180 1.50 1.45 5.66
CA MET A 180 0.30 1.41 6.48
C MET A 180 0.57 1.77 7.94
N SER A 181 1.73 1.42 8.51
CA SER A 181 2.08 1.85 9.86
C SER A 181 2.16 3.38 9.97
N TRP A 182 2.80 4.03 9.00
CA TRP A 182 2.89 5.49 8.88
C TRP A 182 1.53 6.16 8.65
N MET A 183 0.67 5.55 7.85
CA MET A 183 -0.67 6.11 7.65
C MET A 183 -1.52 5.99 8.92
N ILE A 184 -1.39 4.89 9.67
CA ILE A 184 -2.12 4.69 10.91
C ILE A 184 -1.62 5.58 12.04
N SER A 185 -0.31 5.86 12.11
CA SER A 185 0.18 6.87 13.05
C SER A 185 -0.40 8.26 12.75
N CYS A 186 -0.49 8.60 11.45
CA CYS A 186 -1.14 9.83 11.01
C CYS A 186 -2.63 9.87 11.39
N THR A 187 -3.39 8.79 11.18
CA THR A 187 -4.82 8.75 11.57
C THR A 187 -5.02 8.88 13.07
N ALA A 188 -4.15 8.24 13.88
CA ALA A 188 -4.25 8.26 15.33
C ALA A 188 -4.04 9.67 15.93
N MET A 189 -3.19 10.48 15.30
CA MET A 189 -2.88 11.85 15.74
C MET A 189 -3.82 12.88 15.12
N PHE A 190 -3.95 12.87 13.79
CA PHE A 190 -4.78 13.80 13.02
C PHE A 190 -5.60 13.06 11.96
N LYS A 191 -6.90 12.89 12.25
CA LYS A 191 -7.85 12.09 11.46
C LYS A 191 -7.91 12.37 9.96
N LYS A 192 -7.50 13.56 9.47
CA LYS A 192 -7.53 13.91 8.04
C LYS A 192 -6.20 13.70 7.31
N SER A 193 -5.09 13.63 8.04
CA SER A 193 -3.73 13.62 7.45
C SER A 193 -3.43 12.36 6.61
N TRP A 194 -4.08 11.24 6.91
CA TRP A 194 -3.92 10.00 6.15
C TRP A 194 -4.38 10.09 4.70
N ILE A 195 -5.31 11.00 4.37
CA ILE A 195 -5.80 11.17 2.99
C ILE A 195 -4.66 11.66 2.10
N ILE A 196 -3.91 12.66 2.58
CA ILE A 196 -2.73 13.19 1.89
C ILE A 196 -1.69 12.08 1.71
N TYR A 197 -1.44 11.31 2.78
CA TYR A 197 -0.53 10.16 2.72
C TYR A 197 -0.97 9.15 1.65
N MET A 198 -2.24 8.75 1.66
CA MET A 198 -2.81 7.76 0.73
C MET A 198 -2.75 8.23 -0.73
N VAL A 199 -3.02 9.51 -0.99
CA VAL A 199 -2.92 10.07 -2.36
C VAL A 199 -1.48 9.97 -2.86
N ILE A 200 -0.50 10.47 -2.10
CA ILE A 200 0.92 10.42 -2.49
C ILE A 200 1.36 8.97 -2.66
N TYR A 201 1.08 8.12 -1.69
CA TYR A 201 1.41 6.69 -1.76
C TYR A 201 0.77 6.01 -2.99
N SER A 202 -0.50 6.29 -3.29
CA SER A 202 -1.18 5.71 -4.45
C SER A 202 -0.55 6.12 -5.78
N LEU A 203 -0.08 7.37 -5.90
CA LEU A 203 0.65 7.86 -7.07
C LEU A 203 1.99 7.12 -7.21
N MET A 204 2.76 6.97 -6.13
CA MET A 204 4.04 6.24 -6.17
C MET A 204 3.83 4.77 -6.58
N MET A 205 2.81 4.12 -6.04
CA MET A 205 2.49 2.74 -6.38
C MET A 205 1.99 2.58 -7.82
N PHE A 206 1.25 3.56 -8.34
CA PHE A 206 0.84 3.59 -9.74
C PHE A 206 2.06 3.68 -10.67
N LEU A 207 2.94 4.66 -10.46
CA LEU A 207 4.13 4.85 -11.30
C LEU A 207 5.05 3.63 -11.28
N THR A 208 5.28 3.04 -10.10
CA THR A 208 6.13 1.85 -9.94
C THR A 208 5.52 0.62 -10.60
N SER A 209 4.25 0.34 -10.34
CA SER A 209 3.58 -0.84 -10.91
C SER A 209 3.41 -0.75 -12.43
N MET A 210 3.22 0.45 -12.98
CA MET A 210 3.17 0.66 -14.43
C MET A 210 4.50 0.33 -15.10
N MET A 211 5.63 0.84 -14.58
CA MET A 211 6.95 0.50 -15.12
C MET A 211 7.22 -1.01 -15.01
N MET A 212 6.83 -1.64 -13.91
CA MET A 212 6.99 -3.10 -13.75
C MET A 212 6.14 -3.90 -14.72
N TYR A 213 4.95 -3.40 -15.04
CA TYR A 213 4.01 -4.02 -15.97
C TYR A 213 4.53 -3.94 -17.41
N GLU A 214 5.02 -2.76 -17.83
CA GLU A 214 5.55 -2.55 -19.19
C GLU A 214 6.70 -3.53 -19.52
N TYR A 215 7.61 -3.75 -18.56
CA TYR A 215 8.75 -4.66 -18.74
C TYR A 215 8.50 -6.08 -18.19
N ASN A 216 7.29 -6.40 -17.72
CA ASN A 216 6.90 -7.69 -17.12
C ASN A 216 7.86 -8.21 -16.03
N ILE A 217 8.37 -7.32 -15.19
CA ILE A 217 9.41 -7.66 -14.23
C ILE A 217 8.77 -8.21 -12.96
N MET A 218 9.14 -9.42 -12.54
CA MET A 218 8.61 -10.08 -11.34
C MET A 218 9.67 -10.38 -10.28
N PHE A 219 10.93 -10.51 -10.69
CA PHE A 219 12.07 -10.84 -9.83
C PHE A 219 13.22 -9.85 -10.04
N ILE A 220 14.07 -9.68 -9.01
CA ILE A 220 15.23 -8.77 -9.08
C ILE A 220 16.11 -9.09 -10.28
N ASN A 221 16.39 -10.37 -10.53
CA ASN A 221 17.33 -10.79 -11.57
C ASN A 221 16.85 -10.40 -12.98
N GLN A 222 15.53 -10.35 -13.20
CA GLN A 222 14.93 -10.04 -14.49
C GLN A 222 15.12 -8.57 -14.88
N MET A 223 15.23 -7.69 -13.89
CA MET A 223 15.43 -6.26 -14.12
C MET A 223 16.67 -5.97 -14.97
N ASN A 224 17.80 -6.63 -14.68
CA ASN A 224 19.05 -6.42 -15.41
C ASN A 224 18.96 -6.86 -16.87
N PHE A 225 18.15 -7.88 -17.17
CA PHE A 225 17.98 -8.41 -18.52
C PHE A 225 16.97 -7.61 -19.36
N PHE A 226 15.82 -7.25 -18.79
CA PHE A 226 14.74 -6.58 -19.54
C PHE A 226 14.94 -5.08 -19.69
N LEU A 227 15.54 -4.43 -18.70
CA LEU A 227 15.85 -3.00 -18.79
C LEU A 227 17.16 -2.85 -19.55
N LYS A 228 17.10 -2.54 -20.84
CA LYS A 228 18.31 -2.30 -21.66
C LYS A 228 18.70 -0.82 -21.70
N ASN A 229 17.71 0.06 -21.59
CA ASN A 229 17.93 1.50 -21.64
C ASN A 229 18.42 2.06 -20.32
N LYS A 230 19.38 2.98 -20.42
CA LYS A 230 19.93 3.67 -19.25
C LYS A 230 18.89 4.56 -18.55
N MET A 231 18.02 5.24 -19.30
CA MET A 231 17.01 6.12 -18.72
C MET A 231 15.96 5.35 -17.92
N ASP A 232 15.43 4.26 -18.46
CA ASP A 232 14.37 3.48 -17.82
C ASP A 232 14.88 2.80 -16.53
N LYS A 233 16.14 2.34 -16.51
CA LYS A 233 16.80 1.87 -15.29
C LYS A 233 16.90 2.97 -14.23
N MET A 234 17.34 4.18 -14.61
CA MET A 234 17.43 5.31 -13.66
C MET A 234 16.07 5.67 -13.09
N ILE A 235 15.01 5.67 -13.91
CA ILE A 235 13.65 5.95 -13.45
C ILE A 235 13.17 4.91 -12.44
N ILE A 236 13.41 3.62 -12.70
CA ILE A 236 13.05 2.56 -11.75
C ILE A 236 13.82 2.70 -10.44
N ILE A 237 15.10 3.09 -10.48
CA ILE A 237 15.87 3.38 -9.28
C ILE A 237 15.25 4.53 -8.48
N PHE A 238 14.91 5.65 -9.14
CA PHE A 238 14.27 6.79 -8.48
C PHE A 238 12.88 6.46 -7.94
N LEU A 239 12.11 5.63 -8.64
CA LEU A 239 10.84 5.09 -8.18
C LEU A 239 11.00 4.20 -6.94
N MET A 240 12.05 3.39 -6.85
CA MET A 240 12.33 2.58 -5.66
C MET A 240 12.81 3.42 -4.47
N MET A 241 13.67 4.39 -4.73
CA MET A 241 14.17 5.33 -3.71
C MET A 241 13.04 6.21 -3.14
N SER A 242 12.10 6.60 -3.99
CA SER A 242 10.94 7.40 -3.60
C SER A 242 9.95 6.61 -2.75
N ILE A 243 9.69 5.32 -3.02
CA ILE A 243 8.95 4.45 -2.09
C ILE A 243 9.70 4.33 -0.74
N GLY A 244 11.03 4.24 -0.78
CA GLY A 244 11.87 4.27 0.42
C GLY A 244 11.74 5.57 1.24
N GLY A 245 11.26 6.66 0.64
CA GLY A 245 11.09 7.96 1.30
C GLY A 245 12.41 8.70 1.50
N LEU A 246 13.28 8.69 0.48
CA LEU A 246 14.49 9.53 0.50
C LEU A 246 14.13 11.02 0.32
N PRO A 247 14.80 11.94 1.03
CA PRO A 247 14.46 13.38 1.06
C PRO A 247 14.24 14.07 -0.29
N PRO A 248 14.98 13.80 -1.38
CA PRO A 248 14.75 14.50 -2.65
C PRO A 248 13.49 14.06 -3.41
N PHE A 249 12.80 12.98 -3.01
CA PHE A 249 11.72 12.38 -3.78
C PHE A 249 10.36 12.43 -3.08
N LEU A 250 9.28 12.60 -3.86
CA LEU A 250 7.89 12.75 -3.40
C LEU A 250 7.48 11.91 -2.17
N GLY A 251 7.90 10.66 -2.07
CA GLY A 251 7.54 9.77 -0.97
C GLY A 251 8.08 10.17 0.42
N PHE A 252 8.98 11.15 0.52
CA PHE A 252 9.41 11.69 1.81
C PHE A 252 8.38 12.66 2.42
N ILE A 253 7.64 13.42 1.61
CA ILE A 253 6.62 14.39 2.06
C ILE A 253 5.66 13.79 3.11
N PRO A 254 4.98 12.65 2.84
CA PRO A 254 3.99 12.14 3.78
C PRO A 254 4.62 11.60 5.07
N LYS A 255 5.86 11.10 5.02
CA LYS A 255 6.61 10.71 6.23
C LYS A 255 7.02 11.94 7.03
N TRP A 256 7.43 13.01 6.36
CA TRP A 256 7.81 14.25 7.03
C TRP A 256 6.64 14.88 7.79
N ILE A 257 5.46 14.93 7.18
CA ILE A 257 4.21 15.33 7.84
C ILE A 257 3.94 14.45 9.07
N ALA A 258 4.08 13.12 8.94
CA ALA A 258 3.89 12.21 10.05
C ALA A 258 4.87 12.46 11.21
N ILE A 259 6.15 12.73 10.89
CA ILE A 259 7.19 13.04 11.88
C ILE A 259 6.83 14.31 12.65
N GLN A 260 6.38 15.37 11.97
CA GLN A 260 5.97 16.61 12.62
C GLN A 260 4.83 16.38 13.62
N TYR A 261 3.83 15.56 13.27
CA TYR A 261 2.74 15.23 14.17
C TYR A 261 3.18 14.36 15.36
N MET A 262 4.14 13.45 15.18
CA MET A 262 4.68 12.67 16.31
C MET A 262 5.47 13.53 17.28
N ILE A 263 6.20 14.52 16.77
CA ILE A 263 6.92 15.49 17.61
C ILE A 263 5.93 16.36 18.39
N SER A 264 4.85 16.83 17.76
CA SER A 264 3.86 17.67 18.45
C SER A 264 3.05 16.93 19.53
N THR A 265 2.99 15.59 19.44
CA THR A 265 2.31 14.73 20.41
C THR A 265 3.26 14.08 21.43
N ASN A 266 4.56 14.41 21.40
CA ASN A 266 5.61 13.87 22.27
C ASN A 266 5.82 12.34 22.19
N GLU A 267 5.41 11.68 21.10
CA GLU A 267 5.54 10.23 20.92
C GLU A 267 6.91 9.83 20.35
N PHE A 268 8.00 10.20 21.06
CA PHE A 268 9.37 10.03 20.57
C PHE A 268 9.78 8.56 20.40
N ILE A 269 9.30 7.66 21.27
CA ILE A 269 9.63 6.22 21.17
C ILE A 269 9.06 5.66 19.87
N MET A 270 7.79 5.94 19.57
CA MET A 270 7.16 5.50 18.33
C MET A 270 7.90 6.07 17.10
N LEU A 271 8.27 7.35 17.15
CA LEU A 271 9.03 8.02 16.09
C LEU A 271 10.37 7.30 15.80
N THR A 272 11.14 6.96 16.83
CA THR A 272 12.44 6.27 16.66
C THR A 272 12.29 4.89 16.04
N ILE A 273 11.29 4.11 16.47
CA ILE A 273 11.05 2.77 15.91
C ILE A 273 10.66 2.87 14.44
N MET A 274 9.77 3.82 14.09
CA MET A 274 9.29 3.99 12.72
C MET A 274 10.38 4.54 11.79
N SER A 275 11.24 5.44 12.27
CA SER A 275 12.35 5.95 11.47
C SER A 275 13.38 4.85 11.17
N ILE A 276 13.75 4.03 12.17
CA ILE A 276 14.65 2.89 11.98
C ILE A 276 14.04 1.85 11.03
N SER A 277 12.76 1.51 11.19
CA SER A 277 12.09 0.58 10.28
C SER A 277 12.09 1.09 8.84
N SER A 278 11.94 2.41 8.65
CA SER A 278 11.96 3.03 7.33
C SER A 278 13.34 2.96 6.66
N LEU A 279 14.42 3.10 7.43
CA LEU A 279 15.78 2.92 6.94
C LEU A 279 16.05 1.45 6.54
N ILE A 280 15.52 0.49 7.30
CA ILE A 280 15.58 -0.92 6.91
C ILE A 280 14.81 -1.14 5.60
N THR A 281 13.62 -0.52 5.43
CA THR A 281 12.92 -0.63 4.13
C THR A 281 13.69 -0.01 2.97
N LEU A 282 14.40 1.09 3.22
CA LEU A 282 15.27 1.69 2.22
C LEU A 282 16.43 0.75 1.85
N SER A 283 16.98 -0.01 2.79
CA SER A 283 18.13 -0.90 2.54
C SER A 283 17.87 -1.96 1.46
N TYR A 284 16.70 -2.60 1.45
CA TYR A 284 16.40 -3.59 0.40
C TYR A 284 16.07 -2.94 -0.95
N TYR A 285 15.60 -1.69 -0.97
CA TYR A 285 15.48 -0.90 -2.20
C TYR A 285 16.85 -0.46 -2.74
N LEU A 286 17.80 -0.14 -1.86
CA LEU A 286 19.19 0.13 -2.24
C LEU A 286 19.87 -1.13 -2.79
N ARG A 287 19.57 -2.31 -2.25
CA ARG A 287 20.04 -3.57 -2.84
C ARG A 287 19.54 -3.72 -4.28
N LEU A 288 18.25 -3.47 -4.53
CA LEU A 288 17.70 -3.47 -5.90
C LEU A 288 18.43 -2.48 -6.81
N SER A 289 18.60 -1.22 -6.38
CA SER A 289 19.24 -0.19 -7.21
C SER A 289 20.72 -0.46 -7.46
N SER A 290 21.44 -1.03 -6.49
CA SER A 290 22.86 -1.37 -6.64
C SER A 290 23.09 -2.41 -7.76
N THR A 291 22.23 -3.44 -7.84
CA THR A 291 22.32 -4.44 -8.92
C THR A 291 22.07 -3.84 -10.30
N MET A 292 21.18 -2.85 -10.42
CA MET A 292 20.97 -2.09 -11.66
C MET A 292 22.19 -1.22 -11.99
N ASN A 293 22.71 -0.48 -11.02
CA ASN A 293 23.80 0.47 -11.23
C ASN A 293 25.10 -0.22 -11.66
N MET A 294 25.45 -1.35 -11.03
CA MET A 294 26.64 -2.10 -11.44
C MET A 294 26.51 -2.61 -12.89
N SER A 295 25.31 -3.03 -13.32
CA SER A 295 25.07 -3.46 -14.71
C SER A 295 25.22 -2.35 -15.75
N MET A 296 25.12 -1.06 -15.35
CA MET A 296 25.28 0.08 -16.27
C MET A 296 26.71 0.23 -16.78
N SER A 297 27.68 -0.15 -15.95
CA SER A 297 29.10 -0.08 -16.31
C SER A 297 29.46 -1.01 -17.47
N HIS A 298 28.68 -2.09 -17.66
CA HIS A 298 28.92 -3.12 -18.67
C HIS A 298 28.04 -2.99 -19.93
N SER A 299 27.49 -1.80 -20.22
CA SER A 299 26.56 -1.64 -21.34
C SER A 299 27.20 -2.02 -22.68
N GLN A 300 26.73 -3.11 -23.30
CA GLN A 300 27.13 -3.52 -24.64
C GLN A 300 26.77 -2.42 -25.64
N LYS A 301 27.77 -1.88 -26.36
CA LYS A 301 27.60 -0.77 -27.31
C LYS A 301 26.54 -1.03 -28.39
N TRP A 302 26.26 -2.30 -28.70
CA TRP A 302 25.32 -2.70 -29.75
C TRP A 302 23.84 -2.56 -29.36
N MET A 303 23.52 -2.46 -28.06
CA MET A 303 22.12 -2.27 -27.61
C MET A 303 21.60 -0.83 -27.75
N TYR A 304 22.44 0.14 -28.12
CA TYR A 304 22.02 1.53 -28.34
C TYR A 304 21.04 1.73 -29.52
N MET A 305 20.76 0.68 -30.31
CA MET A 305 19.87 0.77 -31.48
C MET A 305 18.37 0.78 -31.16
N PHE A 306 17.95 0.36 -29.96
CA PHE A 306 16.52 0.37 -29.61
C PHE A 306 16.10 1.74 -29.07
N LYS A 307 15.61 2.62 -29.96
CA LYS A 307 14.85 3.82 -29.57
C LYS A 307 13.54 3.36 -28.93
N THR A 308 13.42 3.49 -27.62
CA THR A 308 12.11 3.50 -26.97
C THR A 308 11.56 4.93 -26.92
N ASP A 309 10.24 5.04 -26.94
CA ASP A 309 9.55 6.31 -26.81
C ASP A 309 9.86 6.95 -25.45
N LYS A 310 10.62 8.03 -25.50
CA LYS A 310 11.18 8.72 -24.33
C LYS A 310 10.15 9.53 -23.54
N LYS A 311 8.93 9.72 -24.07
CA LYS A 311 7.97 10.68 -23.50
C LYS A 311 7.43 10.21 -22.15
N THR A 312 6.96 8.97 -22.04
CA THR A 312 6.41 8.42 -20.79
C THR A 312 7.44 8.42 -19.66
N SER A 313 8.66 7.99 -19.98
CA SER A 313 9.78 7.92 -19.03
C SER A 313 10.19 9.31 -18.52
N THR A 314 10.21 10.34 -19.37
CA THR A 314 10.47 11.73 -18.94
C THR A 314 9.38 12.29 -18.02
N TYR A 315 8.09 12.01 -18.27
CA TYR A 315 7.01 12.49 -17.41
C TYR A 315 7.05 11.84 -16.02
N ILE A 316 7.34 10.55 -15.95
CA ILE A 316 7.49 9.81 -14.68
C ILE A 316 8.65 10.41 -13.87
N PHE A 317 9.76 10.72 -14.53
CA PHE A 317 10.90 11.36 -13.88
C PHE A 317 10.55 12.75 -13.33
N SER A 318 9.89 13.59 -14.12
CA SER A 318 9.49 14.93 -13.67
C SER A 318 8.53 14.89 -12.49
N MET A 319 7.61 13.92 -12.45
CA MET A 319 6.69 13.75 -11.33
C MET A 319 7.44 13.39 -10.03
N ASN A 320 8.35 12.42 -10.07
CA ASN A 320 9.07 11.98 -8.86
C ASN A 320 9.96 13.06 -8.21
N MET A 321 10.51 13.96 -9.03
CA MET A 321 11.38 15.05 -8.59
C MET A 321 10.63 16.32 -8.14
N MET A 322 9.31 16.26 -7.99
CA MET A 322 8.50 17.43 -7.59
C MET A 322 8.68 17.83 -6.12
N LEU A 323 9.44 17.08 -5.32
CA LEU A 323 9.55 17.34 -3.88
C LEU A 323 10.06 18.75 -3.53
N PRO A 324 11.18 19.27 -4.09
CA PRO A 324 11.61 20.65 -3.84
C PRO A 324 10.52 21.68 -4.15
N MET A 325 9.72 21.47 -5.20
CA MET A 325 8.59 22.36 -5.52
C MET A 325 7.46 22.25 -4.49
N SER A 326 7.18 21.05 -4.00
CA SER A 326 6.15 20.83 -2.98
C SER A 326 6.51 21.41 -1.61
N ILE A 327 7.79 21.38 -1.22
CA ILE A 327 8.26 21.99 0.03
C ILE A 327 8.10 23.50 -0.03
N LEU A 328 8.43 24.13 -1.17
CA LEU A 328 8.21 25.56 -1.36
C LEU A 328 6.74 25.93 -1.16
N LEU A 329 5.82 25.11 -1.66
CA LEU A 329 4.37 25.32 -1.46
C LEU A 329 3.92 25.10 0.00
N MET A 330 4.54 24.17 0.73
CA MET A 330 4.20 23.90 2.13
C MET A 330 4.69 25.00 3.08
N ASN A 331 5.79 25.69 2.77
CA ASN A 331 6.27 26.80 3.58
C ASN A 331 5.39 28.07 3.48
N PHE A 332 4.36 28.08 2.63
CA PHE A 332 3.40 29.19 2.51
C PHE A 332 2.17 29.05 3.43
N TYR A 333 2.17 28.12 4.40
CA TYR A 333 1.11 27.97 5.40
C TYR A 333 1.64 27.88 6.83
#